data_AF-A0A2V9LE25-F1
#
_entry.id   AF-A0A2V9LE25-F1
#
_cell.length_a   1.000
_cell.length_b   1.000
_cell.length_c   1.000
_cell.angle_alpha   90.00
_cell.angle_beta   90.00
_cell.angle_gamma   90.00
#
_symmetry.space_group_name_H-M   'P 1'
#
loop_
_entity.id
_entity.type
_entity.pdbx_description
1 polymer ?
#
loop_
_entity_poly.entity_id
_entity_poly.type
_entity_poly.pdbx_seq_one_letter_code
_entity_poly.pdbx_strand_id
1 'polypeptide(L)'
;MARWLGPDVRLLNSGAHVRRLRPGKRCSVELELMVGHDQGALENRRLLGKFYRDDRGATVYQTLVELRKHGLGTGRLLVPEPVAWMPEYNLLLLAWAEGESLSSVLLAGSDA
;
A
#
# COMPACT_ATOMS: atom_id res chain seq x y z
N MET A 1 17.74 -7.41 -0.75
CA MET A 1 17.19 -6.90 -2.03
C MET A 1 15.67 -6.92 -1.95
N ALA A 2 14.98 -5.94 -2.55
CA ALA A 2 13.54 -5.70 -2.39
C ALA A 2 12.67 -6.79 -3.03
N ARG A 3 12.55 -7.95 -2.37
CA ARG A 3 11.78 -9.12 -2.84
C ARG A 3 10.33 -8.79 -3.23
N TRP A 4 9.76 -7.77 -2.60
CA TRP A 4 8.41 -7.29 -2.86
C TRP A 4 8.22 -6.62 -4.23
N LEU A 5 9.30 -6.28 -4.94
CA LEU A 5 9.23 -5.84 -6.34
C LEU A 5 8.94 -6.99 -7.31
N GLY A 6 9.22 -8.22 -6.92
CA GLY A 6 9.20 -9.39 -7.80
C GLY A 6 10.61 -9.81 -8.23
N PRO A 7 10.80 -11.09 -8.62
CA PRO A 7 12.11 -11.68 -8.89
C PRO A 7 12.77 -11.11 -10.17
N ASP A 8 11.97 -10.80 -11.19
CA ASP A 8 12.45 -10.43 -12.54
C ASP A 8 12.22 -8.94 -12.84
N VAL A 9 12.22 -8.13 -11.78
CA VAL A 9 11.83 -6.71 -11.82
C VAL A 9 12.98 -5.85 -11.34
N ARG A 10 13.41 -4.93 -12.20
CA ARG A 10 14.42 -3.92 -11.88
C ARG A 10 13.77 -2.57 -11.63
N LEU A 11 14.06 -1.96 -10.48
CA LEU A 11 13.69 -0.58 -10.24
C LEU A 11 14.56 0.35 -11.11
N LEU A 12 13.93 1.15 -11.96
CA LEU A 12 14.60 2.09 -12.85
C LEU A 12 14.54 3.52 -12.31
N ASN A 13 13.40 3.91 -11.73
CA ASN A 13 13.21 5.21 -11.10
C ASN A 13 12.22 5.11 -9.94
N SER A 14 12.33 6.00 -8.96
CA SER A 14 11.41 6.08 -7.83
C SER A 14 11.18 7.52 -7.38
N GLY A 15 9.92 7.88 -7.14
CA GLY A 15 9.48 9.10 -6.46
C GLY A 15 8.77 8.78 -5.15
N ALA A 16 8.83 9.71 -4.20
CA ALA A 16 8.17 9.58 -2.90
C ALA A 16 7.53 10.91 -2.47
N HIS A 17 6.26 10.87 -2.10
CA HIS A 17 5.48 12.06 -1.72
C HIS A 17 4.78 11.82 -0.39
N VAL A 18 5.06 12.67 0.62
CA VAL A 18 4.37 12.57 1.90
C VAL A 18 2.91 12.94 1.72
N ARG A 19 2.01 11.99 1.96
CA ARG A 19 0.55 12.19 1.88
C ARG A 19 -0.03 12.64 3.22
N ARG A 20 0.50 12.11 4.33
CA ARG A 20 -0.02 12.42 5.66
C ARG A 20 1.01 12.14 6.74
N LEU A 21 1.32 13.16 7.54
CA LEU A 21 2.10 13.00 8.76
C LEU A 21 1.19 13.06 9.99
N ARG A 22 1.37 12.11 10.89
CA ARG A 22 0.81 12.10 12.25
C ARG A 22 2.00 12.00 13.22
N PRO A 23 2.50 13.14 13.74
CA PRO A 23 3.68 13.17 14.59
C PRO A 23 3.59 12.16 15.75
N GLY A 24 4.69 11.45 16.01
CA GLY A 24 4.75 10.41 17.04
C GLY A 24 3.87 9.19 16.82
N LYS A 25 3.21 9.05 15.66
CA LYS A 25 2.32 7.92 15.36
C LYS A 25 2.67 7.23 14.05
N ARG A 26 2.50 7.93 12.92
CA ARG A 26 2.76 7.36 11.59
C ARG A 26 3.00 8.42 10.52
N CYS A 27 3.73 8.05 9.48
CA CYS A 27 3.82 8.80 8.23
C CYS A 27 3.28 7.93 7.09
N SER A 28 2.46 8.51 6.22
CA SER A 28 1.98 7.86 5.00
C SER A 28 2.60 8.55 3.79
N VAL A 29 3.22 7.77 2.93
CA VAL A 29 4.00 8.23 1.78
C VAL A 29 3.48 7.49 0.55
N GLU A 30 3.17 8.23 -0.49
CA GLU A 30 2.92 7.67 -1.82
C GLU A 30 4.26 7.42 -2.50
N LEU A 31 4.42 6.22 -3.07
CA LEU A 31 5.59 5.82 -3.82
C LEU A 31 5.19 5.60 -5.27
N GLU A 32 5.91 6.25 -6.17
CA GLU A 32 5.78 6.07 -7.61
C GLU A 32 7.04 5.39 -8.11
N LEU A 33 6.89 4.21 -8.71
CA LEU A 33 8.01 3.38 -9.13
C LEU A 33 7.90 3.16 -10.63
N MET A 34 8.99 3.38 -11.35
CA MET A 34 9.15 2.90 -12.71
C MET A 34 10.00 1.63 -12.65
N VAL A 35 9.44 0.52 -13.10
CA VAL A 35 10.12 -0.77 -13.11
C VAL A 35 10.26 -1.31 -14.52
N GLY A 36 11.36 -2.00 -14.77
CA GLY A 36 11.62 -2.72 -16.01
C GLY A 36 11.60 -4.23 -15.76
N HIS A 37 11.09 -4.97 -16.73
CA HIS A 37 11.08 -6.43 -16.76
C HIS A 37 12.12 -6.94 -17.77
N ASP A 38 12.59 -8.17 -17.60
CA ASP A 38 13.66 -8.75 -18.44
C ASP A 38 13.30 -8.84 -19.93
N GLN A 39 12.01 -8.86 -20.26
CA GLN A 39 11.51 -8.84 -21.64
C GLN A 39 11.47 -7.41 -22.25
N GLY A 40 12.03 -6.41 -21.55
CA GLY A 40 12.08 -5.01 -21.98
C GLY A 40 10.81 -4.20 -21.71
N ALA A 41 9.79 -4.81 -21.11
CA ALA A 41 8.55 -4.11 -20.74
C ALA A 41 8.80 -3.15 -19.57
N LEU A 42 8.21 -1.96 -19.66
CA LEU A 42 8.24 -0.94 -18.61
C LEU A 42 6.86 -0.83 -17.95
N GLU A 43 6.85 -0.72 -16.63
CA GLU A 43 5.62 -0.64 -15.83
C GLU A 43 5.75 0.47 -14.78
N ASN A 44 4.73 1.32 -14.68
CA ASN A 44 4.60 2.28 -13.59
C ASN A 44 3.77 1.65 -12.47
N ARG A 45 4.33 1.56 -11.27
CA ARG A 45 3.65 1.08 -10.07
C ARG A 45 3.45 2.21 -9.07
N ARG A 46 2.26 2.28 -8.50
CA ARG A 46 1.96 3.15 -7.37
C ARG A 46 1.75 2.31 -6.12
N LEU A 47 2.40 2.70 -5.03
CA LEU A 47 2.26 2.05 -3.73
C LEU A 47 2.00 3.10 -2.65
N LEU A 48 1.40 2.65 -1.55
CA LEU A 48 1.31 3.44 -0.33
C LEU A 48 2.20 2.83 0.75
N GLY A 49 3.25 3.57 1.12
CA GLY A 49 4.07 3.29 2.28
C GLY A 49 3.46 3.87 3.55
N LYS A 50 3.41 3.08 4.62
CA LYS A 50 3.03 3.53 5.96
C LYS A 50 4.16 3.21 6.93
N PHE A 51 4.86 4.25 7.37
CA PHE A 51 5.85 4.18 8.44
C PHE A 51 5.14 4.29 9.78
N TYR A 52 5.34 3.29 10.64
CA TYR A 52 4.82 3.27 11.99
C TYR A 52 5.93 3.61 12.99
N ARG A 53 5.55 4.16 14.14
CA ARG A 53 6.49 4.35 15.25
C ARG A 53 6.91 3.01 15.89
N ASP A 54 5.99 2.05 15.89
CA ASP A 54 6.11 0.75 16.52
C ASP A 54 5.77 -0.39 15.53
N ASP A 55 5.80 -1.62 16.01
CA ASP A 55 5.55 -2.85 15.25
C ASP A 55 4.09 -3.08 14.85
N ARG A 56 3.19 -2.13 15.16
CA ARG A 56 1.76 -2.20 14.83
C ARG A 56 1.51 -2.43 13.34
N GLY A 57 2.45 -2.05 12.48
CA GLY A 57 2.40 -2.35 11.04
C GLY A 57 2.33 -3.86 10.73
N ALA A 58 2.94 -4.71 11.55
CA ALA A 58 2.86 -6.17 11.42
C ALA A 58 1.43 -6.68 11.66
N THR A 59 0.75 -6.22 12.71
CA THR A 59 -0.66 -6.55 12.96
C THR A 59 -1.54 -6.09 11.81
N VAL A 60 -1.35 -4.86 11.31
CA VAL A 60 -2.12 -4.32 10.19
C VAL A 60 -1.89 -5.14 8.92
N TYR A 61 -0.65 -5.55 8.64
CA TYR A 61 -0.33 -6.43 7.51
C TYR A 61 -1.14 -7.73 7.57
N GLN A 62 -1.10 -8.43 8.72
CA GLN A 62 -1.83 -9.69 8.89
C GLN A 62 -3.35 -9.50 8.80
N THR A 63 -3.89 -8.43 9.41
CA THR A 63 -5.31 -8.10 9.27
C THR A 63 -5.71 -7.91 7.81
N LEU A 64 -4.92 -7.19 7.01
CA LEU A 64 -5.22 -7.00 5.59
C LEU A 64 -5.15 -8.31 4.81
N VAL A 65 -4.18 -9.18 5.10
CA VAL A 65 -4.09 -10.52 4.49
C VAL A 65 -5.37 -11.31 4.76
N GLU A 66 -5.81 -11.38 6.02
CA GLU A 66 -7.01 -12.15 6.39
C GLU A 66 -8.29 -11.53 5.83
N LEU A 67 -8.46 -10.21 5.89
CA LEU A 67 -9.61 -9.53 5.28
C LEU A 67 -9.70 -9.82 3.77
N ARG A 68 -8.57 -9.82 3.06
CA ARG A 68 -8.56 -10.14 1.62
C ARG A 68 -8.97 -11.59 1.36
N LYS A 69 -8.47 -12.55 2.14
CA LYS A 69 -8.85 -13.96 2.04
C LYS A 69 -10.35 -14.18 2.32
N HIS A 70 -10.93 -13.37 3.19
CA HIS A 70 -12.33 -13.46 3.60
C HIS A 70 -13.27 -12.53 2.83
N GLY A 71 -12.95 -12.22 1.57
CA GLY A 71 -13.88 -11.60 0.63
C GLY A 71 -13.71 -10.10 0.42
N LEU A 72 -12.76 -9.44 1.11
CA LEU A 72 -12.39 -8.04 0.84
C LEU A 72 -11.17 -7.91 -0.07
N GLY A 73 -10.82 -8.98 -0.80
CA GLY A 73 -9.75 -8.98 -1.80
C GLY A 73 -10.21 -8.55 -3.18
N THR A 74 -11.50 -8.72 -3.47
CA THR A 74 -12.14 -8.53 -4.77
C THR A 74 -13.57 -8.04 -4.58
N GLY A 75 -14.14 -7.39 -5.59
CA GLY A 75 -15.52 -6.91 -5.57
C GLY A 75 -15.64 -5.42 -5.29
N ARG A 76 -16.86 -4.96 -4.95
CA ARG A 76 -17.17 -3.52 -4.82
C ARG A 76 -16.50 -2.86 -3.62
N LEU A 77 -16.36 -3.60 -2.51
CA LEU A 77 -15.67 -3.15 -1.31
C LEU A 77 -14.44 -4.03 -1.12
N LEU A 78 -13.27 -3.40 -1.10
CA LEU A 78 -12.00 -4.10 -0.95
C LEU A 78 -11.09 -3.36 0.02
N VAL A 79 -10.15 -4.10 0.60
CA VAL A 79 -8.98 -3.54 1.27
C VAL A 79 -7.76 -3.65 0.34
N PRO A 80 -6.82 -2.69 0.39
CA PRO A 80 -5.64 -2.73 -0.46
C PRO A 80 -4.80 -3.99 -0.20
N GLU A 81 -4.14 -4.47 -1.24
CA GLU A 81 -3.21 -5.59 -1.11
C GLU A 81 -2.02 -5.21 -0.22
N PRO A 82 -1.72 -5.98 0.84
CA PRO A 82 -0.52 -5.79 1.64
C PRO A 82 0.69 -6.40 0.92
N VAL A 83 1.43 -5.57 0.19
CA VAL A 83 2.59 -5.97 -0.63
C VAL A 83 3.73 -6.48 0.24
N ALA A 84 4.06 -5.79 1.33
CA ALA A 84 5.13 -6.21 2.24
C ALA A 84 5.04 -5.54 3.61
N TRP A 85 5.53 -6.24 4.62
CA TRP A 85 5.95 -5.66 5.88
C TRP A 85 7.47 -5.71 5.99
N MET A 86 8.09 -4.57 6.29
CA MET A 86 9.54 -4.38 6.44
C MET A 86 9.83 -3.92 7.87
N PRO A 87 10.07 -4.86 8.81
CA PRO A 87 10.32 -4.55 10.22
C PRO A 87 11.48 -3.59 10.44
N GLU A 88 12.49 -3.64 9.58
CA GLU A 88 13.73 -2.86 9.67
C GLU A 88 13.46 -1.35 9.58
N TYR A 89 12.37 -0.99 8.89
CA TYR A 89 11.95 0.39 8.65
C TYR A 89 10.60 0.72 9.31
N ASN A 90 10.01 -0.21 10.06
CA ASN A 90 8.61 -0.16 10.49
C ASN A 90 7.66 0.24 9.35
N LEU A 91 7.90 -0.31 8.16
CA LEU A 91 7.24 0.09 6.92
C LEU A 91 6.30 -0.98 6.40
N LEU A 92 5.02 -0.63 6.29
CA LEU A 92 4.01 -1.40 5.56
C LEU A 92 3.86 -0.83 4.16
N LEU A 93 4.08 -1.66 3.14
CA LEU A 93 3.77 -1.34 1.74
C LEU A 93 2.42 -1.93 1.36
N LEU A 94 1.59 -1.09 0.76
CA LEU A 94 0.28 -1.46 0.23
C LEU A 94 0.25 -1.18 -1.27
N ALA A 95 -0.40 -2.05 -2.04
CA ALA A 95 -0.76 -1.74 -3.41
C ALA A 95 -1.69 -0.53 -3.43
N TRP A 96 -1.60 0.26 -4.50
CA TRP A 96 -2.57 1.32 -4.71
C TRP A 96 -3.96 0.71 -4.94
N ALA A 97 -4.96 1.18 -4.19
CA ALA A 97 -6.35 0.80 -4.36
C ALA A 97 -7.10 2.00 -4.95
N GLU A 98 -7.67 1.82 -6.13
CA GLU A 98 -8.48 2.84 -6.79
C GLU A 98 -9.89 2.90 -6.20
N GLY A 99 -10.50 4.07 -6.30
CA GLY A 99 -11.88 4.31 -5.89
C GLY A 99 -12.02 5.19 -4.64
N GLU A 100 -13.28 5.43 -4.26
CA GLU A 100 -13.62 6.28 -3.13
C GLU A 100 -13.45 5.55 -1.80
N SER A 101 -13.12 6.30 -0.75
CA SER A 101 -13.05 5.73 0.59
C SER A 101 -14.45 5.33 1.09
N LEU A 102 -14.56 4.19 1.78
CA LEU A 102 -15.84 3.79 2.39
C LEU A 102 -16.39 4.87 3.33
N SER A 103 -15.53 5.58 4.07
CA SER A 103 -15.94 6.70 4.91
C SER A 103 -16.58 7.82 4.10
N SER A 104 -16.09 8.13 2.90
CA SER A 104 -16.69 9.14 2.03
C SER A 104 -18.09 8.72 1.60
N VAL A 105 -18.27 7.46 1.20
CA VAL A 105 -19.57 6.91 0.79
C VAL A 105 -20.58 6.92 1.95
N LEU A 106 -20.14 6.52 3.15
CA LEU A 106 -21.00 6.50 4.34
C LEU A 106 -21.40 7.90 4.80
N LEU A 107 -20.49 8.87 4.73
CA LEU A 107 -20.77 10.26 5.10
C LEU A 107 -21.70 10.93 4.09
N ALA A 108 -21.59 10.63 2.80
CA ALA A 108 -22.50 11.16 1.77
C ALA A 108 -23.95 10.65 1.91
N GLY A 109 -24.15 9.47 2.52
CA GLY A 109 -25.49 8.93 2.80
C GLY A 109 -26.13 9.47 4.09
N SER A 110 -25.43 10.28 4.87
CA SER A 110 -25.90 10.88 6.13
C SER A 110 -26.72 12.16 5.93
N ASP A 111 -26.72 12.73 4.73
CA ASP A 111 -27.42 13.97 4.37
C ASP A 111 -28.72 13.71 3.58
N ALA A 112 -29.28 12.49 3.67
CA ALA A 112 -30.50 12.06 2.98
C ALA A 112 -31.64 11.71 3.93
#